data_AF-A0A420MD68-F1
#
_entry.id   AF-A0A420MD68-F1
#
_cell.length_a   1.000
_cell.length_b   1.000
_cell.length_c   1.000
_cell.angle_alpha   90.00
_cell.angle_beta   90.00
_cell.angle_gamma   90.00
#
_symmetry.space_group_name_H-M   'P 1'
#
loop_
_entity.id
_entity.type
_entity.pdbx_description
1 polymer ?
#
loop_
_entity_poly.entity_id
_entity_poly.type
_entity_poly.pdbx_seq_one_letter_code
_entity_poly.pdbx_strand_id
1 'polypeptide(L)'
;MVLATTAEVRVLINTPTGLRTIFNNKANGKKAGYYKAYPHNVHAMTTWNTIDKAIHARKRRVMNNAFSDKALRSCEPFIQENIDRWFELINEEIGKKQWSDSLNMARWSDHLVFNILGDLCFGKSFGMKEHDSDLRHIPRLMTDFMALLHPIAYSPFTALWVWLKPRGLDQLLAAAAPPAQSRWQIFVEECFAERAKVEDDARKLNKPEADSRKDFFHYLLQAVDP
;
A
#
# COMPACT_ATOMS: atom_id res chain seq x y z
N MET A 1 -22.65 -1.48 6.61
CA MET A 1 -22.30 -0.93 7.93
C MET A 1 -21.34 0.25 7.77
N VAL A 2 -21.76 1.48 8.10
CA VAL A 2 -20.97 2.70 7.96
C VAL A 2 -20.86 3.39 9.31
N LEU A 3 -19.64 3.64 9.78
CA LEU A 3 -19.37 4.36 11.01
C LEU A 3 -19.17 5.84 10.68
N ALA A 4 -20.08 6.72 11.10
CA ALA A 4 -19.92 8.16 11.01
C ALA A 4 -19.45 8.72 12.37
N THR A 5 -18.34 9.45 12.37
CA THR A 5 -17.75 10.05 13.57
C THR A 5 -17.93 11.56 13.58
N THR A 6 -18.62 12.07 14.59
CA THR A 6 -18.61 13.50 14.96
C THR A 6 -18.01 13.63 16.36
N ALA A 7 -16.75 14.08 16.42
CA ALA A 7 -15.91 14.43 17.58
C ALA A 7 -15.85 13.46 18.79
N GLU A 8 -16.96 12.99 19.36
CA GLU A 8 -16.99 12.04 20.49
C GLU A 8 -18.09 10.97 20.39
N VAL A 9 -19.04 11.11 19.45
CA VAL A 9 -20.13 10.14 19.22
C VAL A 9 -19.91 9.42 17.90
N ARG A 10 -19.99 8.09 17.94
CA ARG A 10 -19.94 7.23 16.76
C ARG A 10 -21.35 6.76 16.44
N VAL A 11 -21.81 7.05 15.24
CA VAL A 11 -23.12 6.62 14.76
C VAL A 11 -22.92 5.49 13.76
N LEU A 12 -23.57 4.36 14.01
CA LEU A 12 -23.59 3.22 13.11
C LEU A 12 -24.80 3.33 12.19
N ILE A 13 -24.56 3.42 10.89
CA ILE A 13 -25.62 3.52 9.88
C ILE A 13 -25.52 2.30 8.96
N ASN A 14 -26.58 1.48 8.93
CA ASN A 14 -26.63 0.24 8.15
C ASN A 14 -27.77 0.24 7.12
N THR A 15 -27.93 1.33 6.38
CA THR A 15 -28.93 1.44 5.30
C THR A 15 -28.27 1.83 3.98
N PRO A 16 -28.79 1.37 2.82
CA PRO A 16 -28.28 1.77 1.51
C PRO A 16 -28.36 3.29 1.29
N THR A 17 -29.43 3.92 1.80
CA THR A 17 -29.59 5.38 1.77
C THR A 17 -28.49 6.07 2.56
N GLY A 18 -28.20 5.60 3.78
CA GLY A 18 -27.12 6.13 4.61
C GLY A 18 -25.74 6.03 3.96
N LEU A 19 -25.44 4.90 3.30
CA LEU A 19 -24.20 4.73 2.53
C LEU A 19 -24.05 5.83 1.47
N ARG A 20 -25.10 6.07 0.67
CA ARG A 20 -25.10 7.12 -0.35
C ARG A 20 -24.96 8.50 0.28
N THR A 21 -25.68 8.79 1.37
CA THR A 21 -25.60 10.08 2.05
C THR A 21 -24.22 10.39 2.58
N ILE A 22 -23.49 9.40 3.11
CA ILE A 22 -22.18 9.59 3.75
C ILE A 22 -21.04 9.62 2.72
N PHE A 23 -21.07 8.75 1.71
CA PHE A 23 -19.97 8.57 0.77
C PHE A 23 -20.13 9.28 -0.58
N ASN A 24 -21.24 9.99 -0.79
CA ASN A 24 -21.39 10.83 -1.97
C ASN A 24 -20.29 11.92 -2.00
N ASN A 25 -19.74 12.22 -3.18
CA ASN A 25 -18.73 13.27 -3.38
C ASN A 25 -19.19 14.64 -2.86
N LYS A 26 -20.50 14.91 -2.88
CA LYS A 26 -21.11 16.15 -2.36
C LYS A 26 -21.48 16.08 -0.87
N ALA A 27 -21.22 14.96 -0.19
CA ALA A 27 -21.53 14.82 1.23
C ALA A 27 -20.71 15.78 2.08
N ASN A 28 -21.30 16.31 3.15
CA ASN A 28 -20.64 17.25 4.05
C ASN A 28 -19.67 16.57 5.04
N GLY A 29 -19.49 15.24 4.95
CA GLY A 29 -18.54 14.48 5.77
C GLY A 29 -17.09 14.64 5.31
N LYS A 30 -16.14 14.52 6.25
CA LYS A 30 -14.71 14.37 5.98
C LYS A 30 -14.17 13.16 6.74
N LYS A 31 -13.04 12.60 6.31
CA LYS A 31 -12.36 11.54 7.07
C LYS A 31 -12.07 12.00 8.49
N ALA A 32 -12.15 11.06 9.44
CA ALA A 32 -11.97 11.34 10.86
C ALA A 32 -10.52 11.72 11.22
N GLY A 33 -10.32 12.36 12.37
CA GLY A 33 -9.00 12.66 12.91
C GLY A 33 -8.12 11.42 13.15
N TYR A 34 -8.74 10.24 13.29
CA TYR A 34 -8.11 8.91 13.35
C TYR A 34 -6.96 8.74 12.34
N TYR A 35 -7.15 9.19 11.10
CA TYR A 35 -6.16 9.02 10.03
C TYR A 35 -4.86 9.83 10.25
N LYS A 36 -4.87 10.83 11.14
CA LYS A 36 -3.67 11.64 11.46
C LYS A 36 -2.66 10.93 12.36
N ALA A 37 -3.06 9.85 13.04
CA ALA A 37 -2.18 9.15 13.97
C ALA A 37 -1.12 8.27 13.28
N TYR A 38 -1.43 7.83 12.06
CA TYR A 38 -0.68 6.82 11.31
C TYR A 38 0.52 7.27 10.47
N PRO A 39 0.53 8.46 9.84
CA PRO A 39 1.67 8.89 9.03
C PRO A 39 2.96 8.82 9.83
N HIS A 40 4.03 8.30 9.23
CA HIS A 40 5.32 8.21 9.90
C HIS A 40 5.93 9.59 10.15
N ASN A 41 5.66 10.57 9.27
CA ASN A 41 5.99 11.98 9.45
C ASN A 41 4.93 12.89 8.81
N VAL A 42 5.09 14.22 8.97
CA VAL A 42 4.16 15.24 8.44
C VAL A 42 4.13 15.34 6.90
N HIS A 43 5.17 14.84 6.22
CA HIS A 43 5.29 14.89 4.76
C HIS A 43 4.74 13.63 4.08
N ALA A 44 4.53 12.55 4.83
CA ALA A 44 4.06 11.23 4.37
C ALA A 44 2.55 11.16 4.11
N MET A 45 2.00 12.15 3.41
CA MET A 45 0.57 12.19 3.09
C MET A 45 0.24 11.32 1.88
N THR A 46 -0.63 10.33 2.07
CA THR A 46 -1.12 9.41 1.03
C THR A 46 -2.61 9.62 0.79
N THR A 47 -3.17 9.03 -0.28
CA THR A 47 -4.62 9.01 -0.51
C THR A 47 -5.38 8.36 0.66
N TRP A 48 -4.76 7.42 1.37
CA TRP A 48 -5.36 6.77 2.51
C TRP A 48 -5.51 7.71 3.73
N ASN A 49 -4.43 8.37 4.15
CA ASN A 49 -4.41 9.18 5.37
C ASN A 49 -4.87 10.65 5.20
N THR A 50 -4.95 11.16 3.97
CA THR A 50 -5.31 12.57 3.73
C THR A 50 -6.78 12.82 4.05
N ILE A 51 -7.03 13.74 4.99
CA ILE A 51 -8.39 14.15 5.43
C ILE A 51 -8.92 15.35 4.63
N ASP A 52 -8.03 16.25 4.20
CA ASP A 52 -8.39 17.40 3.39
C ASP A 52 -8.90 16.95 2.01
N LYS A 53 -10.10 17.39 1.63
CA LYS A 53 -10.76 16.94 0.39
C LYS A 53 -10.02 17.42 -0.86
N ALA A 54 -9.47 18.63 -0.85
CA ALA A 54 -8.79 19.18 -2.02
C ALA A 54 -7.44 18.48 -2.25
N ILE A 55 -6.66 18.28 -1.19
CA ILE A 55 -5.39 17.53 -1.25
C ILE A 55 -5.67 16.08 -1.65
N HIS A 56 -6.69 15.46 -1.06
CA HIS A 56 -7.09 14.09 -1.40
C HIS A 56 -7.51 13.98 -2.88
N ALA A 57 -8.34 14.89 -3.38
CA ALA A 57 -8.79 14.90 -4.77
C ALA A 57 -7.61 15.01 -5.74
N ARG A 58 -6.67 15.94 -5.49
CA ARG A 58 -5.44 16.07 -6.30
C ARG A 58 -4.63 14.78 -6.32
N LYS A 59 -4.30 14.23 -5.15
CA LYS A 59 -3.55 12.96 -5.06
C LYS A 59 -4.27 11.81 -5.76
N ARG A 60 -5.60 11.74 -5.61
CA ARG A 60 -6.41 10.70 -6.25
C ARG A 60 -6.41 10.83 -7.77
N ARG A 61 -6.48 12.04 -8.33
CA ARG A 61 -6.39 12.25 -9.79
C ARG A 61 -5.07 11.77 -10.36
N VAL A 62 -3.95 12.13 -9.73
CA VAL A 62 -2.62 11.64 -10.14
C VAL A 62 -2.56 10.11 -10.07
N MET A 63 -3.02 9.52 -8.96
CA MET A 63 -3.05 8.06 -8.79
C MET A 63 -3.91 7.33 -9.82
N ASN A 64 -5.02 7.92 -10.27
CA ASN A 64 -5.93 7.28 -11.22
C ASN A 64 -5.26 6.98 -12.57
N ASN A 65 -4.17 7.66 -12.93
CA ASN A 65 -3.43 7.37 -14.18
C ASN A 65 -2.87 5.94 -14.19
N ALA A 66 -2.30 5.50 -13.07
CA ALA A 66 -1.81 4.13 -12.90
C ALA A 66 -2.93 3.08 -12.79
N PHE A 67 -4.16 3.51 -12.56
CA PHE A 67 -5.35 2.64 -12.52
C PHE A 67 -6.26 2.85 -13.74
N SER A 68 -5.76 3.46 -14.81
CA SER A 68 -6.51 3.59 -16.06
C SER A 68 -6.64 2.25 -16.78
N ASP A 69 -7.66 2.08 -17.63
CA ASP A 69 -7.85 0.84 -18.40
C ASP A 69 -6.62 0.46 -19.22
N LYS A 70 -5.91 1.47 -19.78
CA LYS A 70 -4.65 1.27 -20.49
C LYS A 70 -3.58 0.70 -19.56
N ALA A 71 -3.40 1.30 -18.38
CA ALA A 71 -2.41 0.86 -17.40
C ALA A 71 -2.70 -0.55 -16.88
N LEU A 72 -3.97 -0.85 -16.59
CA LEU A 72 -4.39 -2.17 -16.12
C LEU A 72 -4.12 -3.26 -17.18
N ARG A 73 -4.42 -3.00 -18.46
CA ARG A 73 -4.09 -3.92 -19.57
C ARG A 73 -2.58 -4.14 -19.71
N SER A 74 -1.77 -3.09 -19.51
CA SER A 74 -0.31 -3.24 -19.53
C SER A 74 0.24 -4.02 -18.34
N CYS A 75 -0.47 -4.05 -17.21
CA CYS A 75 -0.07 -4.78 -16.01
C CYS A 75 -0.48 -6.26 -16.00
N GLU A 76 -1.47 -6.64 -16.81
CA GLU A 76 -2.04 -8.00 -16.84
C GLU A 76 -0.98 -9.11 -17.01
N PRO A 77 0.00 -9.02 -17.93
CA PRO A 77 1.01 -10.06 -18.09
C PRO A 77 1.87 -10.27 -16.83
N PHE A 78 2.22 -9.19 -16.13
CA PHE A 78 3.02 -9.27 -14.89
C PHE A 78 2.27 -9.97 -13.77
N ILE A 79 0.95 -9.73 -13.68
CA ILE A 79 0.10 -10.42 -12.71
C ILE A 79 0.01 -11.92 -13.04
N GLN A 80 -0.19 -12.25 -14.32
CA GLN A 80 -0.26 -13.64 -14.79
C GLN A 80 1.04 -14.39 -14.48
N GLU A 81 2.20 -13.82 -14.80
CA GLU A 81 3.51 -14.41 -14.50
C GLU A 81 3.71 -14.71 -13.01
N ASN A 82 3.30 -13.78 -12.12
CA ASN A 82 3.37 -14.01 -10.68
C ASN A 82 2.43 -15.12 -10.20
N ILE A 83 1.25 -15.25 -10.81
CA ILE A 83 0.27 -16.30 -10.51
C ILE A 83 0.76 -17.65 -11.00
N ASP A 84 1.31 -17.73 -12.21
CA ASP A 84 1.85 -18.96 -12.79
C ASP A 84 2.98 -19.51 -11.90
N ARG A 85 3.95 -18.65 -11.52
CA ARG A 85 5.01 -19.03 -10.58
C ARG A 85 4.45 -19.43 -9.20
N TRP A 86 3.38 -18.80 -8.75
CA TRP A 86 2.74 -19.18 -7.48
C TRP A 86 2.10 -20.56 -7.54
N PHE A 87 1.49 -20.94 -8.68
CA PHE A 87 1.01 -22.30 -8.88
C PHE A 87 2.14 -23.33 -8.91
N GLU A 88 3.27 -22.99 -9.53
CA GLU A 88 4.46 -23.86 -9.48
C GLU A 88 4.92 -24.09 -8.04
N LEU A 89 5.05 -23.02 -7.25
CA LEU A 89 5.44 -23.11 -5.83
C LEU A 89 4.45 -23.93 -4.99
N ILE A 90 3.14 -23.79 -5.25
CA ILE A 90 2.13 -24.62 -4.59
C ILE A 90 2.30 -26.09 -4.98
N ASN A 91 2.52 -26.38 -6.26
CA ASN A 91 2.75 -27.75 -6.74
C ASN A 91 4.03 -28.35 -6.15
N GLU A 92 5.09 -27.55 -5.99
CA GLU A 92 6.33 -27.93 -5.32
C GLU A 92 6.08 -28.30 -3.85
N GLU A 93 5.31 -27.50 -3.11
CA GLU A 93 4.96 -27.75 -1.70
C GLU A 93 4.09 -29.00 -1.52
N ILE A 94 3.10 -29.19 -2.41
CA ILE A 94 2.24 -30.39 -2.41
C ILE A 94 3.07 -31.65 -2.75
N GLY A 95 4.07 -31.50 -3.62
CA GLY A 95 4.91 -32.56 -4.13
C GLY A 95 4.13 -33.58 -4.97
N LYS A 96 4.64 -34.81 -5.08
CA LYS A 96 4.02 -35.89 -5.87
C LYS A 96 2.90 -36.64 -5.12
N LYS A 97 2.40 -36.10 -4.00
CA LYS A 97 1.36 -36.76 -3.20
C LYS A 97 0.01 -36.61 -3.91
N GLN A 98 -0.84 -37.64 -3.85
CA GLN A 98 -2.22 -37.54 -4.37
C GLN A 98 -3.10 -36.60 -3.54
N TRP A 99 -2.77 -36.43 -2.25
CA TRP A 99 -3.39 -35.48 -1.33
C TRP A 99 -2.28 -34.82 -0.51
N SER A 100 -2.26 -33.49 -0.49
CA SER A 100 -1.34 -32.72 0.36
C SER A 100 -1.88 -32.57 1.78
N ASP A 101 -1.00 -32.14 2.68
CA ASP A 101 -1.43 -31.51 3.92
C ASP A 101 -2.19 -30.20 3.62
N SER A 102 -3.00 -29.74 4.58
CA SER A 102 -3.75 -28.49 4.41
C SER A 102 -2.82 -27.29 4.30
N LEU A 103 -2.95 -26.50 3.22
CA LEU A 103 -2.22 -25.24 3.07
C LEU A 103 -3.05 -24.07 3.61
N ASN A 104 -2.41 -23.20 4.39
CA ASN A 104 -3.03 -21.94 4.82
C ASN A 104 -3.02 -20.94 3.65
N MET A 105 -4.08 -20.97 2.84
CA MET A 105 -4.19 -20.13 1.65
C MET A 105 -4.17 -18.63 1.96
N ALA A 106 -4.58 -18.19 3.16
CA ALA A 106 -4.49 -16.77 3.53
C ALA A 106 -3.02 -16.31 3.55
N ARG A 107 -2.13 -17.09 4.16
CA ARG A 107 -0.69 -16.78 4.19
C ARG A 107 -0.05 -16.86 2.80
N TRP A 108 -0.43 -17.85 2.00
CA TRP A 108 0.08 -18.00 0.62
C TRP A 108 -0.38 -16.84 -0.28
N SER A 109 -1.63 -16.40 -0.14
CA SER A 109 -2.16 -15.25 -0.85
C SER A 109 -1.54 -13.94 -0.40
N ASP A 110 -1.25 -13.76 0.90
CA ASP A 110 -0.53 -12.58 1.38
C ASP A 110 0.82 -12.45 0.66
N HIS A 111 1.62 -13.52 0.61
CA HIS A 111 2.90 -13.49 -0.09
C HIS A 111 2.76 -13.18 -1.59
N LEU A 112 1.77 -13.76 -2.26
CA LEU A 112 1.49 -13.48 -3.68
C LEU A 112 1.15 -12.00 -3.90
N VAL A 113 0.23 -11.45 -3.10
CA VAL A 113 -0.22 -10.06 -3.24
C VAL A 113 0.94 -9.10 -3.06
N PHE A 114 1.80 -9.31 -2.06
CA PHE A 114 2.97 -8.45 -1.87
C PHE A 114 4.00 -8.57 -3.01
N ASN A 115 4.14 -9.75 -3.63
CA ASN A 115 5.00 -9.90 -4.81
C ASN A 115 4.46 -9.14 -6.01
N ILE A 116 3.17 -9.30 -6.30
CA ILE A 116 2.50 -8.56 -7.37
C ILE A 116 2.62 -7.06 -7.11
N LEU A 117 2.41 -6.60 -5.88
CA LEU A 117 2.58 -5.18 -5.53
C LEU A 117 4.01 -4.69 -5.78
N GLY A 118 5.03 -5.46 -5.43
CA GLY A 118 6.41 -5.12 -5.75
C GLY A 118 6.64 -4.98 -7.25
N ASP A 119 6.11 -5.92 -8.01
CA ASP A 119 6.28 -5.98 -9.45
C ASP A 119 5.52 -4.88 -10.21
N LEU A 120 4.32 -4.52 -9.73
CA LEU A 120 3.53 -3.41 -10.29
C LEU A 120 4.05 -2.04 -9.85
N CYS A 121 4.54 -1.89 -8.62
CA CYS A 121 4.97 -0.60 -8.09
C CYS A 121 6.43 -0.28 -8.39
N PHE A 122 7.31 -1.27 -8.50
CA PHE A 122 8.76 -1.07 -8.63
C PHE A 122 9.37 -1.84 -9.81
N GLY A 123 8.57 -2.59 -10.56
CA GLY A 123 9.06 -3.41 -11.67
C GLY A 123 9.96 -4.58 -11.24
N LYS A 124 9.90 -4.96 -9.95
CA LYS A 124 10.73 -5.99 -9.35
C LYS A 124 9.91 -6.80 -8.36
N SER A 125 9.92 -8.12 -8.50
CA SER A 125 9.31 -9.02 -7.53
C SER A 125 10.08 -8.95 -6.20
N PHE A 126 9.36 -8.86 -5.08
CA PHE A 126 9.99 -8.89 -3.75
C PHE A 126 10.47 -10.29 -3.33
N GLY A 127 10.12 -11.32 -4.09
CA GLY A 127 10.49 -12.70 -3.79
C GLY A 127 9.73 -13.31 -2.60
N MET A 128 8.83 -12.60 -1.91
CA MET A 128 8.15 -13.12 -0.70
C MET A 128 7.37 -14.44 -0.93
N LYS A 129 7.02 -14.77 -2.18
CA LYS A 129 6.31 -16.01 -2.53
C LYS A 129 7.26 -17.21 -2.52
N GLU A 130 8.54 -17.02 -2.82
CA GLU A 130 9.57 -18.05 -2.80
C GLU A 130 9.79 -18.59 -1.37
N HIS A 131 10.17 -19.87 -1.24
CA HIS A 131 10.25 -20.55 0.06
C HIS A 131 11.35 -19.99 0.97
N ASP A 132 12.46 -19.56 0.39
CA ASP A 132 13.69 -19.08 1.04
C ASP A 132 13.72 -17.56 1.30
N SER A 133 12.62 -16.86 1.00
CA SER A 133 12.60 -15.41 1.14
C SER A 133 12.56 -14.93 2.58
N ASP A 134 13.57 -14.16 2.96
CA ASP A 134 13.64 -13.45 4.24
C ASP A 134 12.52 -12.42 4.44
N LEU A 135 11.82 -12.01 3.38
CA LEU A 135 10.79 -10.97 3.42
C LEU A 135 9.38 -11.49 3.73
N ARG A 136 9.20 -12.81 3.95
CA ARG A 136 7.89 -13.41 4.29
C ARG A 136 7.28 -12.90 5.61
N HIS A 137 8.04 -12.22 6.45
CA HIS A 137 7.55 -11.65 7.72
C HIS A 137 6.92 -10.26 7.57
N ILE A 138 7.06 -9.59 6.42
CA ILE A 138 6.59 -8.22 6.20
C ILE A 138 5.07 -8.03 6.39
N PRO A 139 4.19 -8.93 5.89
CA PRO A 139 2.74 -8.80 6.12
C PRO A 139 2.38 -8.79 7.61
N ARG A 140 3.07 -9.62 8.41
CA ARG A 140 2.90 -9.67 9.87
C ARG A 140 3.40 -8.38 10.52
N LEU A 141 4.58 -7.89 10.12
CA LEU A 141 5.13 -6.64 10.62
C LEU A 141 4.16 -5.46 10.41
N MET A 142 3.52 -5.38 9.24
CA MET A 142 2.51 -4.36 8.96
C MET A 142 1.25 -4.51 9.84
N THR A 143 0.81 -5.74 10.07
CA THR A 143 -0.33 -6.05 10.94
C THR A 143 -0.04 -5.67 12.39
N ASP A 144 1.16 -5.98 12.89
CA ASP A 144 1.57 -5.64 14.25
C ASP A 144 1.65 -4.12 14.46
N PHE A 145 2.16 -3.39 13.46
CA PHE A 145 2.15 -1.93 13.47
C PHE A 145 0.73 -1.35 13.51
N MET A 146 -0.20 -1.90 12.73
CA MET A 146 -1.61 -1.50 12.79
C MET A 146 -2.24 -1.80 14.15
N ALA A 147 -1.97 -2.98 14.71
CA ALA A 147 -2.47 -3.38 16.03
C ALA A 147 -1.96 -2.46 17.15
N LEU A 148 -0.72 -1.98 17.05
CA LEU A 148 -0.13 -1.02 17.99
C LEU A 148 -0.76 0.38 17.89
N LEU A 149 -0.91 0.91 16.67
CA LEU A 149 -1.38 2.29 16.48
C LEU A 149 -2.90 2.45 16.61
N HIS A 150 -3.66 1.41 16.31
CA HIS A 150 -5.13 1.49 16.29
C HIS A 150 -5.75 1.93 17.64
N PRO A 151 -5.35 1.40 18.81
CA PRO A 151 -5.82 1.90 20.10
C PRO A 151 -5.52 3.38 20.32
N ILE A 152 -4.31 3.83 19.97
CA ILE A 152 -3.88 5.23 20.13
C ILE A 152 -4.74 6.16 19.27
N ALA A 153 -5.00 5.76 18.02
CA ALA A 153 -5.77 6.51 17.04
C ALA A 153 -7.27 6.63 17.39
N TYR A 154 -7.78 5.74 18.26
CA TYR A 154 -9.15 5.79 18.77
C TYR A 154 -9.27 6.32 20.20
N SER A 155 -8.14 6.62 20.86
CA SER A 155 -8.12 7.18 22.21
C SER A 155 -8.41 8.69 22.22
N PRO A 156 -8.90 9.25 23.33
CA PRO A 156 -9.00 10.71 23.48
C PRO A 156 -7.64 11.42 23.38
N PHE A 157 -6.54 10.68 23.54
CA PHE A 157 -5.18 11.20 23.47
C PHE A 157 -4.62 11.32 22.05
N THR A 158 -5.39 10.99 20.99
CA THR A 158 -4.92 11.12 19.60
C THR A 158 -4.44 12.54 19.27
N ALA A 159 -5.11 13.58 19.80
CA ALA A 159 -4.70 14.96 19.59
C ALA A 159 -3.32 15.25 20.18
N LEU A 160 -3.06 14.76 21.40
CA LEU A 160 -1.77 14.87 22.07
C LEU A 160 -0.69 14.08 21.31
N TRP A 161 -1.00 12.86 20.86
CA TRP A 161 -0.11 12.03 20.05
C TRP A 161 0.33 12.76 18.77
N VAL A 162 -0.62 13.27 18.00
CA VAL A 162 -0.35 14.03 16.76
C VAL A 162 0.46 15.29 17.03
N TRP A 163 0.23 15.95 18.17
CA TRP A 163 0.98 17.14 18.58
C TRP A 163 2.43 16.82 19.00
N LEU A 164 2.65 15.66 19.64
CA LEU A 164 3.97 15.19 20.08
C LEU A 164 4.85 14.67 18.95
N LYS A 165 4.28 14.02 17.92
CA LYS A 165 5.02 13.45 16.77
C LYS A 165 6.11 14.37 16.21
N PRO A 166 5.81 15.59 15.74
CA PRO A 166 6.82 16.49 15.19
C PRO A 166 7.76 17.11 16.25
N ARG A 167 7.51 16.92 17.55
CA ARG A 167 8.29 17.48 18.67
C ARG A 167 9.30 16.51 19.27
N GLY A 168 9.64 15.44 18.54
CA GLY A 168 10.66 14.47 18.95
C GLY A 168 10.10 13.06 19.18
N LEU A 169 8.78 12.88 19.28
CA LEU A 169 8.22 11.53 19.37
C LEU A 169 8.51 10.71 18.08
N ASP A 170 8.51 11.33 16.90
CA ASP A 170 8.90 10.62 15.67
C ASP A 170 10.35 10.13 15.70
N GLN A 171 11.27 10.91 16.30
CA GLN A 171 12.68 10.51 16.46
C GLN A 171 12.83 9.36 17.45
N LEU A 172 12.09 9.40 18.56
CA LEU A 172 12.06 8.32 19.55
C LEU A 172 11.47 7.04 18.97
N LEU A 173 10.36 7.15 18.23
CA LEU A 173 9.73 6.01 17.57
C LEU A 173 10.64 5.41 16.49
N ALA A 174 11.37 6.25 15.74
CA ALA A 174 12.36 5.77 14.78
C ALA A 174 13.53 5.04 15.46
N ALA A 175 14.01 5.55 16.59
CA ALA A 175 15.08 4.91 17.37
C ALA A 175 14.64 3.59 18.01
N ALA A 176 13.37 3.49 18.41
CA ALA A 176 12.78 2.29 19.00
C ALA A 176 12.21 1.30 17.97
N ALA A 177 12.23 1.63 16.67
CA ALA A 177 11.66 0.79 15.63
C ALA A 177 12.41 -0.55 15.53
N PRO A 178 11.71 -1.69 15.34
CA PRO A 178 12.37 -2.96 15.14
C PRO A 178 13.32 -2.92 13.93
N PRO A 179 14.50 -3.58 13.98
CA PRO A 179 15.43 -3.59 12.84
C PRO A 179 14.81 -4.10 11.53
N ALA A 180 13.81 -4.99 11.63
CA ALA A 180 13.04 -5.46 10.48
C ALA A 180 12.30 -4.32 9.76
N GLN A 181 11.77 -3.34 10.48
CA GLN A 181 11.08 -2.19 9.90
C GLN A 181 12.04 -1.27 9.15
N SER A 182 13.19 -0.96 9.75
CA SER A 182 14.22 -0.14 9.10
C SER A 182 14.77 -0.83 7.84
N ARG A 183 15.04 -2.15 7.91
CA ARG A 183 15.47 -2.94 6.75
C ARG A 183 14.43 -2.93 5.63
N TRP A 184 13.14 -3.08 5.98
CA TRP A 184 12.06 -2.99 5.00
C TRP A 184 11.99 -1.62 4.33
N GLN A 185 12.12 -0.54 5.11
CA GLN A 185 12.11 0.82 4.56
C GLN A 185 13.28 1.03 3.58
N ILE A 186 14.49 0.65 3.97
CA ILE A 186 15.70 0.75 3.12
C ILE A 186 15.48 -0.05 1.82
N PHE A 187 15.00 -1.29 1.92
CA PHE A 187 14.72 -2.13 0.76
C PHE A 187 13.71 -1.47 -0.21
N VAL A 188 12.64 -0.87 0.31
CA VAL A 188 11.65 -0.16 -0.53
C VAL A 188 12.25 1.09 -1.17
N GLU A 189 13.09 1.84 -0.44
CA GLU A 189 13.80 3.01 -0.96
C GLU A 189 14.79 2.62 -2.07
N GLU A 190 15.51 1.51 -1.91
CA GLU A 190 16.38 0.95 -2.95
C GLU A 190 15.59 0.54 -4.19
N CYS A 191 14.47 -0.20 -4.03
CA CYS A 191 13.59 -0.57 -5.15
C CYS A 191 13.07 0.66 -5.90
N PHE A 192 12.68 1.71 -5.16
CA PHE A 192 12.26 2.98 -5.75
C PHE A 192 13.40 3.63 -6.54
N ALA A 193 14.60 3.73 -5.95
CA ALA A 193 15.75 4.38 -6.57
C ALA A 193 16.21 3.64 -7.84
N GLU A 194 16.29 2.32 -7.79
CA GLU A 194 16.60 1.46 -8.93
C GLU A 194 15.60 1.71 -10.07
N ARG A 195 14.29 1.64 -9.78
CA ARG A 195 13.26 1.81 -10.80
C ARG A 195 13.21 3.22 -11.39
N ALA A 196 13.39 4.24 -10.55
CA ALA A 196 13.47 5.64 -10.97
C ALA A 196 14.65 5.87 -11.93
N LYS A 197 15.81 5.28 -11.64
CA LYS A 197 16.98 5.35 -12.52
C LYS A 197 16.70 4.70 -13.88
N VAL A 198 16.10 3.51 -13.89
CA VAL A 198 15.74 2.81 -15.13
C VAL A 198 14.80 3.65 -16.00
N GLU A 199 13.81 4.31 -15.40
CA GLU A 199 12.88 5.18 -16.14
C GLU A 199 13.58 6.42 -16.70
N ASP A 200 14.43 7.07 -15.89
CA ASP A 200 15.17 8.25 -16.31
C ASP A 200 16.17 7.95 -17.44
N ASP A 201 16.87 6.81 -17.35
CA ASP A 201 17.78 6.33 -18.39
C ASP A 201 17.02 5.98 -19.68
N ALA A 202 15.86 5.33 -19.58
CA ALA A 202 15.01 5.04 -20.74
C ALA A 202 14.54 6.32 -21.44
N ARG A 203 14.18 7.35 -20.67
CA ARG A 203 13.79 8.67 -21.17
C ARG A 203 14.95 9.38 -21.85
N LYS A 204 16.15 9.40 -21.24
CA LYS A 204 17.36 10.02 -21.83
C LYS A 204 17.76 9.37 -23.14
N LEU A 205 17.58 8.06 -23.27
CA LEU A 205 17.93 7.30 -24.46
C LEU A 205 16.83 7.33 -25.54
N ASN A 206 15.71 8.03 -25.32
CA ASN A 206 14.53 8.01 -26.21
C ASN A 206 14.12 6.59 -26.61
N LYS A 207 14.15 5.65 -25.66
CA LYS A 207 13.76 4.26 -25.94
C LYS A 207 12.32 4.22 -26.45
N PRO A 208 12.01 3.39 -27.47
CA PRO A 208 10.65 3.22 -27.92
C PRO A 208 9.74 2.78 -26.77
N GLU A 209 8.51 3.32 -26.72
CA GLU A 209 7.52 2.93 -25.71
C GLU A 209 7.17 1.44 -25.74
N ALA A 210 7.39 0.76 -26.87
CA ALA A 210 7.16 -0.68 -27.01
C ALA A 210 8.15 -1.51 -26.18
N ASP A 211 9.36 -0.99 -25.97
CA ASP A 211 10.45 -1.70 -25.28
C ASP A 211 10.50 -1.36 -23.78
N SER A 212 9.67 -0.43 -23.33
CA SER A 212 9.63 0.04 -21.95
C SER A 212 8.54 -0.68 -21.15
N ARG A 213 8.89 -1.10 -19.93
CA ARG A 213 7.95 -1.71 -18.99
C ARG A 213 6.91 -0.68 -18.53
N LYS A 214 5.62 -0.96 -18.77
CA LYS A 214 4.49 -0.09 -18.43
C LYS A 214 3.80 -0.54 -17.14
N ASP A 215 4.50 -0.36 -16.03
CA ASP A 215 4.03 -0.63 -14.67
C ASP A 215 3.41 0.62 -14.02
N PHE A 216 2.91 0.53 -12.78
CA PHE A 216 2.31 1.70 -12.10
C PHE A 216 3.31 2.84 -11.96
N PHE A 217 4.59 2.52 -11.76
CA PHE A 217 5.64 3.51 -11.61
C PHE A 217 5.79 4.39 -12.87
N HIS A 218 5.81 3.75 -14.04
CA HIS A 218 5.84 4.41 -15.34
C HIS A 218 4.70 5.44 -15.48
N TYR A 219 3.47 5.02 -15.19
CA TYR A 219 2.31 5.92 -15.30
C TYR A 219 2.29 7.03 -14.24
N LEU A 220 2.76 6.76 -13.01
CA LEU A 220 2.79 7.77 -11.94
C LEU A 220 3.86 8.83 -12.16
N LEU A 221 5.04 8.47 -12.69
CA LEU A 221 6.09 9.46 -12.97
C LEU A 221 5.71 10.44 -14.08
N GLN A 222 4.89 10.00 -15.03
CA GLN A 222 4.40 10.81 -16.14
C GLN A 222 3.08 11.51 -15.82
N ALA A 223 2.46 11.19 -14.69
CA ALA A 223 1.18 11.75 -14.31
C ALA A 223 1.31 13.24 -13.97
N VAL A 224 0.63 14.06 -14.75
CA VAL A 224 0.38 15.47 -14.45
C VAL A 224 -1.06 15.61 -13.98
N ASP A 225 -1.31 16.43 -12.96
CA ASP A 225 -2.69 16.80 -12.61
C ASP A 225 -3.22 17.69 -13.75
N PRO A 226 -4.26 17.27 -14.50
CA PRO A 226 -4.78 18.04 -15.63
C PRO A 226 -5.41 19.37 -15.20
#